data_AF-A0A2R6HA94-F1
#
_entry.id   AF-A0A2R6HA94-F1
#
_cell.length_a   1.000
_cell.length_b   1.000
_cell.length_c   1.000
_cell.angle_alpha   90.00
_cell.angle_beta   90.00
_cell.angle_gamma   90.00
#
_symmetry.space_group_name_H-M   'P 1'
#
loop_
_entity.id
_entity.type
_entity.pdbx_description
1 polymer ?
#
loop_
_entity_poly.entity_id
_entity_poly.type
_entity_poly.pdbx_seq_one_letter_code
_entity_poly.pdbx_strand_id
1 'polypeptide(L)'
;MSSGSPEPIECAGDRLSTPLTTDPKKARALRARTDDDDHPLLDNGKPVTLEDAAVRYDRKMRGEAANKRFGNSHAGKARKNYGRILEADRRLRPNMDDPHLVLISLRGSPCDENGEWLPVLDFLEKLNQSMDNVRRSLNYALQDHESEWCAVLAGNSYYATPHWHYLAWVDGEVDACDFSGVVDSHVRNSPVASEDRHPVEPTVVVASESDMQIEPQNQEDRRRGAVSPLARYVATQLPHINAGDRSEQQRQHGAAMWAYAGQSARLGGLSSSASAPPSPPEPDTSEPNSPGSNSREIEREKSDANSSFAFKKESQKAHADGGERSPGRKDGEPPPPG
;
A
#
# COMPACT_ATOMS: atom_id res chain seq x y z
N MET A 1 -21.63 -0.70 2.06
CA MET A 1 -21.24 0.70 2.32
C MET A 1 -20.12 1.07 1.36
N SER A 2 -20.15 2.26 0.75
CA SER A 2 -19.08 2.72 -0.14
C SER A 2 -17.86 3.03 0.71
N SER A 3 -16.76 2.28 0.58
CA SER A 3 -15.44 2.84 0.89
C SER A 3 -15.17 3.91 -0.16
N GLY A 4 -15.86 5.05 -0.02
CA GLY A 4 -15.55 6.25 -0.77
C GLY A 4 -14.07 6.48 -0.51
N SER A 5 -13.25 6.32 -1.55
CA SER A 5 -11.89 6.85 -1.45
C SER A 5 -12.09 8.29 -1.02
N PRO A 6 -11.50 8.71 0.12
CA PRO A 6 -11.71 10.06 0.63
C PRO A 6 -11.45 11.03 -0.51
N GLU A 7 -12.33 12.01 -0.66
CA GLU A 7 -12.25 12.94 -1.79
C GLU A 7 -10.82 13.49 -1.88
N PRO A 8 -10.30 13.65 -3.11
CA PRO A 8 -8.96 14.18 -3.32
C PRO A 8 -8.81 15.49 -2.54
N ILE A 9 -7.72 15.60 -1.76
CA ILE A 9 -7.40 16.86 -1.10
C ILE A 9 -6.90 17.81 -2.18
N GLU A 10 -7.66 18.86 -2.43
CA GLU A 10 -7.23 19.93 -3.32
C GLU A 10 -6.18 20.78 -2.59
N CYS A 11 -4.94 20.72 -3.07
CA CYS A 11 -3.94 21.72 -2.73
C CYS A 11 -3.84 22.75 -3.85
N ALA A 12 -3.61 24.01 -3.48
CA ALA A 12 -3.30 25.07 -4.41
C ALA A 12 -1.94 24.84 -5.09
N GLY A 13 -1.84 25.30 -6.34
CA GLY A 13 -0.63 25.24 -7.13
C GLY A 13 -0.40 23.92 -7.86
N ASP A 14 0.67 23.89 -8.65
CA ASP A 14 1.09 22.70 -9.39
C ASP A 14 2.08 21.87 -8.58
N ARG A 15 1.64 20.66 -8.21
CA ARG A 15 2.48 19.69 -7.50
C ARG A 15 3.74 19.36 -8.27
N LEU A 16 3.69 19.25 -9.59
CA LEU A 16 4.81 18.79 -10.41
C LEU A 16 5.96 19.80 -10.39
N SER A 17 5.60 21.08 -10.34
CA SER A 17 6.50 22.22 -10.17
C SER A 17 7.06 22.36 -8.75
N THR A 18 6.53 21.64 -7.76
CA THR A 18 7.01 21.72 -6.37
C THR A 18 8.39 21.05 -6.25
N PRO A 19 9.38 21.68 -5.60
CA PRO A 19 10.67 21.04 -5.36
C PRO A 19 10.51 19.78 -4.49
N LEU A 20 11.42 18.81 -4.62
CA LEU A 20 11.39 17.60 -3.79
C LEU A 20 11.54 17.92 -2.29
N THR A 21 12.29 18.98 -1.95
CA THR A 21 12.44 19.51 -0.59
C THR A 21 12.73 21.01 -0.65
N THR A 22 12.31 21.75 0.37
CA THR A 22 12.70 23.16 0.57
C THR A 22 14.08 23.31 1.22
N ASP A 23 14.63 22.25 1.83
CA ASP A 23 15.91 22.31 2.53
C ASP A 23 17.08 21.76 1.66
N PRO A 24 17.95 22.64 1.13
CA PRO A 24 19.10 22.19 0.34
C PRO A 24 20.12 21.39 1.16
N LYS A 25 20.20 21.57 2.48
CA LYS A 25 21.07 20.75 3.34
C LYS A 25 20.54 19.32 3.43
N LYS A 26 19.23 19.15 3.58
CA LYS A 26 18.56 17.84 3.51
C LYS A 26 18.83 17.15 2.18
N ALA A 27 18.66 17.86 1.06
CA ALA A 27 18.97 17.31 -0.27
C ALA A 27 20.43 16.83 -0.38
N ARG A 28 21.40 17.61 0.13
CA ARG A 28 22.81 17.20 0.16
C ARG A 28 23.04 15.98 1.05
N ALA A 29 22.44 15.96 2.24
CA ALA A 29 22.58 14.85 3.19
C ALA A 29 22.00 13.54 2.66
N LEU A 30 20.84 13.58 2.01
CA LEU A 30 20.23 12.41 1.37
C LEU A 30 21.07 11.93 0.18
N ARG A 31 21.56 12.85 -0.67
CA ARG A 31 22.46 12.48 -1.79
C ARG A 31 23.74 11.82 -1.29
N ALA A 32 24.33 12.31 -0.20
CA ALA A 32 25.54 11.73 0.38
C ALA A 32 25.34 10.32 0.95
N ARG A 33 24.10 9.86 1.16
CA ARG A 33 23.79 8.47 1.58
C ARG A 33 23.73 7.49 0.41
N THR A 34 23.80 7.99 -0.82
CA THR A 34 23.68 7.19 -2.03
C THR A 34 24.96 7.28 -2.85
N ASP A 35 25.53 6.15 -3.24
CA ASP A 35 26.64 6.09 -4.21
C ASP A 35 26.16 6.32 -5.66
N ASP A 36 25.02 7.00 -5.85
CA ASP A 36 24.36 7.20 -7.13
C ASP A 36 24.59 8.64 -7.60
N ASP A 37 25.51 8.85 -8.53
CA ASP A 37 25.81 10.19 -9.06
C ASP A 37 24.60 10.82 -9.75
N ASP A 38 23.69 9.99 -10.28
CA ASP A 38 22.44 10.38 -10.95
C ASP A 38 21.28 10.66 -9.98
N HIS A 39 21.54 10.66 -8.67
CA HIS A 39 20.48 10.82 -7.65
C HIS A 39 19.66 12.11 -7.86
N PRO A 40 18.32 12.05 -7.84
CA PRO A 40 17.45 13.11 -8.38
C PRO A 40 17.28 14.32 -7.45
N LEU A 41 18.15 14.53 -6.46
CA LEU A 41 17.92 15.54 -5.43
C LEU A 41 18.39 16.93 -5.80
N LEU A 42 19.46 17.02 -6.60
CA LEU A 42 20.07 18.30 -6.94
C LEU A 42 20.37 18.39 -8.44
N ASP A 43 20.18 19.59 -8.99
CA ASP A 43 20.72 20.00 -10.28
C ASP A 43 21.48 21.31 -10.08
N ASN A 44 22.78 21.32 -10.40
CA ASN A 44 23.65 22.47 -10.16
C ASN A 44 23.53 23.06 -8.74
N GLY A 45 23.34 22.18 -7.75
CA GLY A 45 23.21 22.55 -6.34
C GLY A 45 21.84 23.07 -5.89
N LYS A 46 20.83 23.09 -6.77
CA LYS A 46 19.44 23.46 -6.47
C LYS A 46 18.54 22.22 -6.34
N PRO A 47 17.54 22.21 -5.44
CA PRO A 47 16.54 21.16 -5.38
C PRO A 47 15.84 20.97 -6.73
N VAL A 48 15.68 19.71 -7.12
CA VAL A 48 14.97 19.31 -8.35
C VAL A 48 13.47 19.27 -8.08
N THR A 49 12.64 19.55 -9.08
CA THR A 49 11.17 19.42 -9.00
C THR A 49 10.74 17.95 -9.04
N LEU A 50 9.51 17.66 -8.64
CA LEU A 50 8.98 16.29 -8.76
C LEU A 50 8.93 15.82 -10.22
N GLU A 51 8.61 16.72 -11.16
CA GLU A 51 8.58 16.42 -12.59
C GLU A 51 9.96 15.98 -13.11
N ASP A 52 10.98 16.80 -12.86
CA ASP A 52 12.35 16.51 -13.30
C ASP A 52 12.88 15.22 -12.65
N ALA A 53 12.54 14.99 -11.38
CA ALA A 53 12.85 13.75 -10.68
C ALA A 53 12.19 12.54 -11.35
N ALA A 54 10.94 12.66 -11.80
CA ALA A 54 10.23 11.60 -12.53
C ALA A 54 10.87 11.30 -13.89
N VAL A 55 11.34 12.32 -14.61
CA VAL A 55 12.09 12.14 -15.87
C VAL A 55 13.40 11.38 -15.64
N ARG A 56 14.16 11.75 -14.59
CA ARG A 56 15.40 11.05 -14.21
C ARG A 56 15.12 9.61 -13.79
N TYR A 57 14.07 9.41 -13.00
CA TYR A 57 13.64 8.10 -12.53
C TYR A 57 13.33 7.14 -13.68
N ASP A 58 12.70 7.60 -14.77
CA ASP A 58 12.48 6.74 -15.93
C ASP A 58 13.76 6.29 -16.61
N ARG A 59 14.75 7.17 -16.74
CA ARG A 59 16.05 6.80 -17.30
C ARG A 59 16.71 5.73 -16.43
N LYS A 60 16.68 5.93 -15.11
CA LYS A 60 17.18 4.95 -14.14
C LYS A 60 16.51 3.59 -14.31
N MET A 61 15.19 3.55 -14.30
CA MET A 61 14.45 2.29 -14.39
C MET A 61 14.59 1.60 -15.75
N ARG A 62 14.71 2.33 -16.86
CA ARG A 62 15.07 1.76 -18.17
C ARG A 62 16.47 1.13 -18.14
N GLY A 63 17.43 1.80 -17.51
CA GLY A 63 18.78 1.27 -17.29
C GLY A 63 18.77 -0.02 -16.45
N GLU A 64 18.01 -0.03 -15.35
CA GLU A 64 17.85 -1.24 -14.51
C GLU A 64 17.15 -2.38 -15.28
N ALA A 65 16.14 -2.07 -16.10
CA ALA A 65 15.46 -3.08 -16.92
C ALA A 65 16.38 -3.68 -18.00
N ALA A 66 17.27 -2.88 -18.57
CA ALA A 66 18.24 -3.34 -19.56
C ALA A 66 19.34 -4.22 -18.95
N ASN A 67 19.61 -4.09 -17.64
CA ASN A 67 20.70 -4.79 -16.97
C ASN A 67 20.21 -5.80 -15.91
N LYS A 68 20.00 -7.04 -16.36
CA LYS A 68 19.58 -8.17 -15.50
C LYS A 68 20.62 -8.60 -14.45
N ARG A 69 21.86 -8.09 -14.49
CA ARG A 69 22.95 -8.52 -13.59
C ARG A 69 22.89 -7.89 -12.19
N PHE A 70 22.00 -6.92 -11.95
CA PHE A 70 21.92 -6.22 -10.66
C PHE A 70 20.76 -6.72 -9.80
N GLY A 71 21.01 -7.75 -8.99
CA GLY A 71 20.09 -8.17 -7.91
C GLY A 71 19.83 -7.08 -6.85
N ASN A 72 20.72 -6.08 -6.76
CA ASN A 72 20.64 -4.95 -5.82
C ASN A 72 19.99 -3.67 -6.40
N SER A 73 19.46 -3.73 -7.64
CA SER A 73 18.69 -2.66 -8.26
C SER A 73 17.42 -2.33 -7.45
N HIS A 74 16.84 -1.15 -7.66
CA HIS A 74 15.55 -0.79 -7.02
C HIS A 74 14.45 -1.75 -7.46
N ALA A 75 14.37 -2.05 -8.76
CA ALA A 75 13.45 -3.05 -9.29
C ALA A 75 13.68 -4.45 -8.69
N GLY A 76 14.96 -4.86 -8.55
CA GLY A 76 15.32 -6.16 -7.96
C GLY A 76 14.90 -6.27 -6.49
N LYS A 77 15.18 -5.24 -5.68
CA LYS A 77 14.74 -5.14 -4.29
C LYS A 77 13.22 -5.16 -4.16
N ALA A 78 12.52 -4.40 -5.01
CA ALA A 78 11.06 -4.39 -5.04
C ALA A 78 10.49 -5.77 -5.36
N ARG A 79 11.00 -6.47 -6.39
CA ARG A 79 10.59 -7.85 -6.72
C ARG A 79 10.87 -8.84 -5.60
N LYS A 80 12.02 -8.71 -4.92
CA LYS A 80 12.36 -9.53 -3.76
C LYS A 80 11.34 -9.31 -2.63
N ASN A 81 11.02 -8.07 -2.31
CA ASN A 81 10.03 -7.75 -1.26
C ASN A 81 8.62 -8.20 -1.66
N TYR A 82 8.24 -8.04 -2.94
CA TYR A 82 6.98 -8.54 -3.48
C TYR A 82 6.87 -10.05 -3.24
N GLY A 83 7.88 -10.82 -3.66
CA GLY A 83 7.92 -12.26 -3.43
C GLY A 83 7.86 -12.65 -1.95
N ARG A 84 8.52 -11.89 -1.06
CA ARG A 84 8.48 -12.12 0.39
C ARG A 84 7.09 -11.90 0.98
N ILE A 85 6.36 -10.89 0.53
CA ILE A 85 4.99 -10.63 1.02
C ILE A 85 4.04 -11.74 0.56
N LEU A 86 4.11 -12.14 -0.72
CA LEU A 86 3.27 -13.25 -1.22
C LEU A 86 3.60 -14.59 -0.53
N GLU A 87 4.89 -14.85 -0.30
CA GLU A 87 5.31 -16.07 0.39
C GLU A 87 4.92 -16.07 1.87
N ALA A 88 4.97 -14.91 2.53
CA ALA A 88 4.47 -14.78 3.90
C ALA A 88 2.98 -15.18 3.96
N ASP A 89 2.16 -14.70 3.03
CA ASP A 89 0.74 -15.07 2.97
C ASP A 89 0.51 -16.56 2.75
N ARG A 90 1.22 -17.17 1.77
CA ARG A 90 1.12 -18.61 1.48
C ARG A 90 1.55 -19.49 2.65
N ARG A 91 2.51 -19.01 3.45
CA ARG A 91 3.04 -19.75 4.59
C ARG A 91 2.20 -19.55 5.85
N LEU A 92 1.83 -18.32 6.17
CA LEU A 92 1.22 -18.00 7.46
C LEU A 92 -0.23 -18.47 7.51
N ARG A 93 -1.04 -18.08 6.52
CA ARG A 93 -2.48 -18.31 6.53
C ARG A 93 -2.88 -19.78 6.67
N PRO A 94 -2.29 -20.76 5.94
CA PRO A 94 -2.66 -22.17 6.12
C PRO A 94 -2.21 -22.80 7.43
N ASN A 95 -1.37 -22.12 8.23
CA ASN A 95 -0.89 -22.58 9.52
C ASN A 95 -1.59 -21.89 10.71
N MET A 96 -2.59 -21.04 10.44
CA MET A 96 -3.42 -20.37 11.43
C MET A 96 -4.74 -21.13 11.55
N ASP A 97 -5.29 -21.20 12.77
CA ASP A 97 -6.57 -21.88 13.02
C ASP A 97 -7.77 -21.03 12.58
N ASP A 98 -7.70 -19.71 12.76
CA ASP A 98 -8.72 -18.72 12.39
C ASP A 98 -8.09 -17.46 11.75
N PRO A 99 -7.59 -17.55 10.51
CA PRO A 99 -6.82 -16.48 9.88
C PRO A 99 -7.66 -15.24 9.54
N HIS A 100 -7.24 -14.12 10.11
CA HIS A 100 -7.69 -12.77 9.79
C HIS A 100 -6.56 -11.94 9.18
N LEU A 101 -6.88 -11.18 8.15
CA LEU A 101 -5.96 -10.21 7.55
C LEU A 101 -6.42 -8.79 7.83
N VAL A 102 -5.50 -7.97 8.32
CA VAL A 102 -5.75 -6.58 8.69
C VAL A 102 -4.90 -5.67 7.82
N LEU A 103 -5.55 -4.78 7.06
CA LEU A 103 -4.91 -3.72 6.29
C LEU A 103 -5.18 -2.37 6.95
N ILE A 104 -4.12 -1.70 7.41
CA ILE A 104 -4.18 -0.35 7.98
C ILE A 104 -3.53 0.64 7.01
N SER A 105 -4.24 1.68 6.63
CA SER A 105 -3.80 2.67 5.63
C SER A 105 -3.60 4.06 6.23
N LEU A 106 -2.37 4.40 6.62
CA LEU A 106 -2.05 5.65 7.32
C LEU A 106 -1.56 6.73 6.35
N ARG A 107 -2.31 7.83 6.26
CA ARG A 107 -2.15 8.89 5.25
C ARG A 107 -1.86 10.24 5.91
N GLY A 108 -1.53 11.23 5.09
CA GLY A 108 -1.45 12.61 5.56
C GLY A 108 -1.98 13.57 4.50
N SER A 109 -2.39 14.75 4.95
CA SER A 109 -2.60 15.90 4.09
C SER A 109 -1.27 16.26 3.42
N PRO A 110 -1.22 16.26 2.08
CA PRO A 110 -0.03 16.67 1.37
C PRO A 110 0.08 18.19 1.23
N CYS A 111 -0.89 18.94 1.76
CA CYS A 111 -0.87 20.40 1.77
C CYS A 111 -0.43 20.93 3.13
N ASP A 112 0.13 22.13 3.15
CA ASP A 112 0.42 22.89 4.36
C ASP A 112 -0.82 23.62 4.90
N GLU A 113 -0.63 24.45 5.92
CA GLU A 113 -1.70 25.23 6.57
C GLU A 113 -2.32 26.30 5.64
N ASN A 114 -1.62 26.70 4.58
CA ASN A 114 -2.11 27.62 3.56
C ASN A 114 -2.81 26.89 2.41
N GLY A 115 -2.86 25.55 2.45
CA GLY A 115 -3.39 24.71 1.39
C GLY A 115 -2.43 24.54 0.21
N GLU A 116 -1.15 24.92 0.33
CA GLU A 116 -0.15 24.74 -0.72
C GLU A 116 0.49 23.36 -0.64
N TRP A 117 0.95 22.80 -1.77
CA TRP A 117 1.64 21.52 -1.78
C TRP A 117 2.92 21.55 -0.93
N LEU A 118 3.03 20.59 0.01
CA LEU A 118 4.29 20.32 0.68
C LEU A 118 5.26 19.63 -0.30
N PRO A 119 6.54 20.02 -0.30
CA PRO A 119 7.60 19.25 -0.95
C PRO A 119 7.55 17.79 -0.48
N VAL A 120 7.60 16.84 -1.42
CA VAL A 120 7.29 15.43 -1.13
C VAL A 120 8.21 14.81 -0.06
N LEU A 121 9.47 15.22 0.02
CA LEU A 121 10.39 14.74 1.05
C LEU A 121 10.14 15.37 2.41
N ASP A 122 9.65 16.61 2.44
CA ASP A 122 9.26 17.29 3.67
C ASP A 122 7.95 16.69 4.22
N PHE A 123 7.00 16.37 3.33
CA PHE A 123 5.81 15.59 3.66
C PHE A 123 6.16 14.19 4.19
N LEU A 124 7.04 13.46 3.50
CA LEU A 124 7.48 12.11 3.92
C LEU A 124 8.13 12.12 5.31
N GLU A 125 8.96 13.12 5.59
CA GLU A 125 9.56 13.27 6.92
C GLU A 125 8.49 13.46 7.98
N LYS A 126 7.55 14.39 7.77
CA LYS A 126 6.43 14.63 8.70
C LYS A 126 5.57 13.36 8.89
N LEU A 127 5.20 12.68 7.81
CA LEU A 127 4.44 11.43 7.86
C LEU A 127 5.15 10.37 8.72
N ASN A 128 6.47 10.26 8.58
CA ASN A 128 7.28 9.25 9.25
C ASN A 128 7.49 9.50 10.75
N GLN A 129 7.22 10.71 11.27
CA GLN A 129 7.38 11.03 12.70
C GLN A 129 6.53 10.15 13.62
N SER A 130 5.37 9.70 13.12
CA SER A 130 4.46 8.84 13.88
C SER A 130 4.84 7.35 13.88
N MET A 131 5.73 6.90 13.00
CA MET A 131 5.83 5.46 12.67
C MET A 131 6.35 4.59 13.81
N ASP A 132 7.20 5.11 14.69
CA ASP A 132 7.65 4.34 15.86
C ASP A 132 6.52 4.16 16.87
N ASN A 133 5.67 5.18 17.07
CA ASN A 133 4.51 5.09 17.94
C ASN A 133 3.42 4.20 17.34
N VAL A 134 3.16 4.31 16.04
CA VAL A 134 2.26 3.41 15.30
C VAL A 134 2.69 1.96 15.46
N ARG A 135 3.98 1.65 15.29
CA ARG A 135 4.50 0.29 15.46
C ARG A 135 4.30 -0.24 16.88
N ARG A 136 4.53 0.58 17.91
CA ARG A 136 4.28 0.18 19.30
C ARG A 136 2.81 -0.09 19.55
N SER A 137 1.92 0.78 19.08
CA SER A 137 0.47 0.57 19.18
C SER A 137 0.02 -0.69 18.45
N LEU A 138 0.57 -0.96 17.26
CA LEU A 138 0.24 -2.16 16.49
C LEU A 138 0.68 -3.42 17.24
N ASN A 139 1.91 -3.45 17.74
CA ASN A 139 2.39 -4.58 18.54
C ASN A 139 1.58 -4.79 19.82
N TYR A 140 1.09 -3.70 20.44
CA TYR A 140 0.22 -3.79 21.61
C TYR A 140 -1.17 -4.36 21.25
N ALA A 141 -1.77 -3.92 20.14
CA ALA A 141 -3.05 -4.46 19.66
C ALA A 141 -2.96 -5.95 19.29
N LEU A 142 -1.77 -6.40 18.87
CA LEU A 142 -1.52 -7.77 18.44
C LEU A 142 -0.96 -8.69 19.54
N GLN A 143 -0.75 -8.19 20.76
CA GLN A 143 0.04 -8.89 21.78
C GLN A 143 -0.58 -10.21 22.26
N ASP A 144 -1.90 -10.33 22.17
CA ASP A 144 -2.67 -11.48 22.63
C ASP A 144 -2.97 -12.49 21.49
N HIS A 145 -2.41 -12.26 20.29
CA HIS A 145 -2.60 -13.09 19.10
C HIS A 145 -1.29 -13.60 18.54
N GLU A 146 -1.30 -14.82 17.97
CA GLU A 146 -0.24 -15.23 17.05
C GLU A 146 -0.34 -14.41 15.78
N SER A 147 0.65 -13.56 15.53
CA SER A 147 0.56 -12.58 14.46
C SER A 147 1.91 -12.19 13.87
N GLU A 148 1.84 -11.75 12.62
CA GLU A 148 2.97 -11.29 11.82
C GLU A 148 2.55 -10.08 11.01
N TRP A 149 3.46 -9.15 10.69
CA TRP A 149 3.09 -7.96 9.91
C TRP A 149 4.18 -7.42 8.99
N CYS A 150 3.76 -6.77 7.91
CA CYS A 150 4.64 -5.98 7.06
C CYS A 150 4.08 -4.58 6.84
N ALA A 151 4.94 -3.64 6.48
CA ALA A 151 4.56 -2.30 6.11
C ALA A 151 5.19 -1.91 4.76
N VAL A 152 4.41 -1.28 3.90
CA VAL A 152 4.84 -0.79 2.57
C VAL A 152 4.46 0.69 2.43
N LEU A 153 5.40 1.48 1.92
CA LEU A 153 5.17 2.88 1.59
C LEU A 153 4.62 2.97 0.15
N ALA A 154 3.29 3.05 0.07
CA ALA A 154 2.49 3.10 -1.14
C ALA A 154 2.33 4.53 -1.65
N GLY A 155 1.94 4.69 -2.92
CA GLY A 155 1.60 5.98 -3.52
C GLY A 155 0.11 6.00 -3.88
N ASN A 156 -0.61 7.06 -3.54
CA ASN A 156 -2.03 7.13 -3.89
C ASN A 156 -2.24 7.25 -5.42
N SER A 157 -3.41 6.81 -5.90
CA SER A 157 -3.73 6.75 -7.34
C SER A 157 -3.99 8.10 -7.99
N TYR A 158 -4.26 9.14 -7.20
CA TYR A 158 -4.62 10.47 -7.71
C TYR A 158 -3.38 11.34 -7.90
N TYR A 159 -2.57 11.44 -6.85
CA TYR A 159 -1.47 12.40 -6.78
C TYR A 159 -0.12 11.73 -6.53
N ALA A 160 -0.02 10.41 -6.40
CA ALA A 160 1.19 9.74 -5.93
C ALA A 160 1.67 10.24 -4.55
N THR A 161 0.77 10.69 -3.65
CA THR A 161 1.19 11.00 -2.27
C THR A 161 1.59 9.72 -1.54
N PRO A 162 2.77 9.70 -0.90
CA PRO A 162 3.17 8.55 -0.11
C PRO A 162 2.23 8.32 1.09
N HIS A 163 1.96 7.06 1.41
CA HIS A 163 1.25 6.66 2.63
C HIS A 163 1.64 5.23 3.03
N TRP A 164 1.47 4.88 4.30
CA TRP A 164 1.86 3.56 4.78
C TRP A 164 0.67 2.60 4.75
N HIS A 165 0.87 1.43 4.14
CA HIS A 165 0.03 0.26 4.36
C HIS A 165 0.72 -0.67 5.33
N TYR A 166 0.07 -1.00 6.44
CA TYR A 166 0.43 -2.14 7.28
C TYR A 166 -0.50 -3.29 6.93
N LEU A 167 0.07 -4.47 6.71
CA LEU A 167 -0.65 -5.72 6.56
C LEU A 167 -0.25 -6.63 7.71
N ALA A 168 -1.22 -7.05 8.51
CA ALA A 168 -1.03 -8.07 9.54
C ALA A 168 -1.79 -9.34 9.17
N TRP A 169 -1.17 -10.49 9.44
CA TRP A 169 -1.82 -11.79 9.52
C TRP A 169 -2.00 -12.10 11.00
N VAL A 170 -3.22 -12.39 11.41
CA VAL A 170 -3.62 -12.57 12.80
C VAL A 170 -4.35 -13.90 12.90
N ASP A 171 -3.96 -14.74 13.86
CA ASP A 171 -4.73 -15.94 14.22
C ASP A 171 -5.74 -15.59 15.32
N GLY A 172 -7.03 -15.77 15.01
CA GLY A 172 -8.16 -15.42 15.86
C GLY A 172 -8.94 -14.20 15.38
N GLU A 173 -10.18 -14.13 15.85
CA GLU A 173 -11.12 -13.06 15.56
C GLU A 173 -10.62 -11.69 16.04
N VAL A 174 -10.65 -10.72 15.14
CA VAL A 174 -10.36 -9.30 15.38
C VAL A 174 -11.30 -8.43 14.56
N ASP A 175 -11.53 -7.20 15.00
CA ASP A 175 -12.29 -6.21 14.27
C ASP A 175 -11.49 -4.91 14.03
N ALA A 176 -12.09 -3.96 13.32
CA ALA A 176 -11.42 -2.69 12.99
C ALA A 176 -11.16 -1.80 14.21
N CYS A 177 -12.02 -1.87 15.23
CA CYS A 177 -11.94 -1.06 16.45
C CYS A 177 -10.76 -1.48 17.35
N ASP A 178 -10.36 -2.75 17.30
CA ASP A 178 -9.15 -3.25 17.99
C ASP A 178 -7.88 -2.48 17.57
N PHE A 179 -7.88 -1.90 16.37
CA PHE A 179 -6.76 -1.12 15.83
C PHE A 179 -6.94 0.40 15.94
N SER A 180 -7.98 0.88 16.63
CA SER A 180 -8.21 2.32 16.87
C SER A 180 -7.00 3.02 17.49
N GLY A 181 -6.34 2.37 18.46
CA GLY A 181 -5.12 2.90 19.10
C GLY A 181 -3.93 3.07 18.14
N VAL A 182 -3.92 2.36 17.00
CA VAL A 182 -2.91 2.54 15.92
C VAL A 182 -3.21 3.81 15.14
N VAL A 183 -4.47 4.03 14.78
CA VAL A 183 -4.94 5.21 14.06
C VAL A 183 -4.77 6.47 14.91
N ASP A 184 -5.18 6.44 16.18
CA ASP A 184 -5.03 7.54 17.12
C ASP A 184 -3.57 7.92 17.33
N SER A 185 -2.69 6.92 17.41
CA SER A 185 -1.25 7.12 17.50
C SER A 185 -0.70 7.81 16.26
N HIS A 186 -1.20 7.48 15.06
CA HIS A 186 -0.83 8.17 13.85
C HIS A 186 -1.25 9.64 13.85
N VAL A 187 -2.54 9.91 14.13
CA VAL A 187 -3.11 11.26 14.16
C VAL A 187 -2.40 12.14 15.18
N ARG A 188 -2.17 11.62 16.39
CA ARG A 188 -1.52 12.37 17.47
C ARG A 188 -0.05 12.73 17.19
N ASN A 189 0.66 11.91 16.42
CA ASN A 189 2.12 12.01 16.26
C ASN A 189 2.59 12.36 14.84
N SER A 190 1.68 12.53 13.87
CA SER A 190 2.01 12.91 12.50
C SER A 190 1.51 14.33 12.24
N PRO A 191 2.39 15.32 12.01
CA PRO A 191 1.97 16.70 11.75
C PRO A 191 1.12 16.90 10.49
N VAL A 192 1.05 15.88 9.63
CA VAL A 192 0.26 15.89 8.40
C VAL A 192 -1.01 15.05 8.52
N ALA A 193 -1.24 14.37 9.65
CA ALA A 193 -2.47 13.62 9.87
C ALA A 193 -3.48 14.47 10.65
N SER A 194 -4.75 14.30 10.32
CA SER A 194 -5.86 14.97 11.00
C SER A 194 -6.98 13.97 11.30
N GLU A 195 -7.70 14.21 12.39
CA GLU A 195 -8.75 13.31 12.89
C GLU A 195 -9.92 13.15 11.90
N ASP A 196 -10.35 14.25 11.27
CA ASP A 196 -11.41 14.29 10.26
C ASP A 196 -11.11 13.42 9.03
N ARG A 197 -9.83 13.10 8.78
CA ARG A 197 -9.37 12.30 7.65
C ARG A 197 -8.96 10.88 8.01
N HIS A 198 -8.99 10.54 9.29
CA HIS A 198 -8.62 9.22 9.80
C HIS A 198 -9.69 8.62 10.71
N PRO A 199 -10.97 8.53 10.28
CA PRO A 199 -11.91 7.70 11.00
C PRO A 199 -11.45 6.24 10.94
N VAL A 200 -11.61 5.50 12.04
CA VAL A 200 -11.09 4.12 12.21
C VAL A 200 -11.54 3.23 11.06
N GLU A 201 -12.85 3.23 10.78
CA GLU A 201 -13.41 2.80 9.49
C GLU A 201 -13.42 4.03 8.57
N PRO A 202 -12.77 4.09 7.39
CA PRO A 202 -12.24 3.06 6.50
C PRO A 202 -10.71 2.91 6.53
N THR A 203 -10.05 3.41 7.58
CA THR A 203 -8.59 3.37 7.73
C THR A 203 -8.09 1.94 7.95
N VAL A 204 -8.89 1.13 8.64
CA VAL A 204 -8.63 -0.28 8.95
C VAL A 204 -9.63 -1.14 8.17
N VAL A 205 -9.11 -2.12 7.43
CA VAL A 205 -9.89 -3.16 6.75
C VAL A 205 -9.51 -4.49 7.36
N VAL A 206 -10.49 -5.20 7.91
CA VAL A 206 -10.33 -6.58 8.40
C VAL A 206 -11.07 -7.51 7.46
N ALA A 207 -10.44 -8.64 7.13
CA ALA A 207 -11.07 -9.71 6.36
C ALA A 207 -10.70 -11.06 6.98
N SER A 208 -11.71 -11.84 7.37
CA SER A 208 -11.52 -13.26 7.69
C SER A 208 -11.20 -14.04 6.42
N GLU A 209 -10.58 -15.21 6.53
CA GLU A 209 -10.36 -16.08 5.38
C GLU A 209 -11.66 -16.49 4.70
N SER A 210 -12.72 -16.77 5.47
CA SER A 210 -14.04 -17.10 4.92
C SER A 210 -14.63 -15.97 4.08
N ASP A 211 -14.28 -14.72 4.43
CA ASP A 211 -14.65 -13.51 3.70
C ASP A 211 -13.74 -13.22 2.51
N MET A 212 -12.75 -14.06 2.21
CA MET A 212 -11.84 -13.90 1.08
C MET A 212 -12.05 -15.01 0.06
N GLN A 213 -12.29 -14.64 -1.20
CA GLN A 213 -12.27 -15.63 -2.29
C GLN A 213 -10.80 -15.83 -2.68
N ILE A 214 -10.15 -16.82 -2.08
CA ILE A 214 -8.72 -17.08 -2.27
C ILE A 214 -8.54 -18.14 -3.34
N GLU A 215 -8.43 -17.69 -4.58
CA GLU A 215 -8.25 -18.56 -5.74
C GLU A 215 -6.90 -18.29 -6.43
N PRO A 216 -6.26 -19.32 -7.02
CA PRO A 216 -5.06 -19.12 -7.82
C PRO A 216 -5.32 -18.22 -9.02
N GLN A 217 -4.58 -17.11 -9.17
CA GLN A 217 -4.76 -16.18 -10.29
C GLN A 217 -3.80 -16.42 -11.45
N ASN A 218 -2.68 -17.10 -11.19
CA ASN A 218 -1.65 -17.40 -12.19
C ASN A 218 -1.08 -18.83 -11.99
N GLN A 219 -0.14 -19.24 -12.84
CA GLN A 219 0.49 -20.57 -12.75
C GLN A 219 1.33 -20.72 -11.47
N GLU A 220 1.94 -19.64 -11.00
CA GLU A 220 2.76 -19.65 -9.79
C GLU A 220 1.92 -19.93 -8.54
N ASP A 221 0.73 -19.34 -8.45
CA ASP A 221 -0.22 -19.60 -7.38
C ASP A 221 -0.72 -21.05 -7.40
N ARG A 222 -0.98 -21.60 -8.59
CA ARG A 222 -1.36 -23.03 -8.71
C ARG A 222 -0.26 -23.95 -8.22
N ARG A 223 1.00 -23.55 -8.40
CA ARG A 223 2.17 -24.33 -7.99
C ARG A 223 2.49 -24.20 -6.50
N ARG A 224 2.36 -23.00 -5.94
CA ARG A 224 2.86 -22.66 -4.59
C ARG A 224 1.77 -22.40 -3.56
N GLY A 225 0.51 -22.35 -3.99
CA GLY A 225 -0.62 -21.93 -3.17
C GLY A 225 -1.13 -20.54 -3.58
N ALA A 226 -2.45 -20.37 -3.49
CA ALA A 226 -3.10 -19.11 -3.74
C ALA A 226 -2.71 -18.06 -2.68
N VAL A 227 -2.73 -16.79 -3.08
CA VAL A 227 -2.41 -15.64 -2.22
C VAL A 227 -3.67 -14.83 -1.99
N SER A 228 -3.88 -14.37 -0.75
CA SER A 228 -5.00 -13.52 -0.39
C SER A 228 -5.02 -12.23 -1.24
N PRO A 229 -6.22 -11.69 -1.54
CA PRO A 229 -6.35 -10.43 -2.26
C PRO A 229 -5.63 -9.26 -1.56
N LEU A 230 -5.65 -9.20 -0.22
CA LEU A 230 -5.01 -8.14 0.56
C LEU A 230 -3.48 -8.20 0.48
N ALA A 231 -2.87 -9.39 0.62
CA ALA A 231 -1.42 -9.54 0.46
C ALA A 231 -0.95 -9.18 -0.94
N ARG A 232 -1.69 -9.62 -1.98
CA ARG A 232 -1.42 -9.24 -3.36
C ARG A 232 -1.55 -7.73 -3.56
N TYR A 233 -2.63 -7.13 -3.06
CA TYR A 233 -2.84 -5.68 -3.12
C TYR A 233 -1.63 -4.93 -2.54
N VAL A 234 -1.25 -5.21 -1.29
CA VAL A 234 -0.11 -4.54 -0.62
C VAL A 234 1.21 -4.78 -1.36
N ALA A 235 1.48 -6.00 -1.82
CA ALA A 235 2.69 -6.30 -2.58
C ALA A 235 2.78 -5.47 -3.87
N THR A 236 1.66 -5.27 -4.58
CA THR A 236 1.63 -4.47 -5.81
C THR A 236 1.83 -2.96 -5.61
N GLN A 237 1.71 -2.48 -4.37
CA GLN A 237 1.96 -1.08 -3.99
C GLN A 237 3.44 -0.76 -3.75
N LEU A 238 4.32 -1.78 -3.76
CA LEU A 238 5.76 -1.55 -3.62
C LEU A 238 6.26 -0.59 -4.71
N PRO A 239 7.04 0.45 -4.35
CA PRO A 239 7.65 1.30 -5.35
C PRO A 239 8.62 0.48 -6.21
N HIS A 240 8.81 0.89 -7.46
CA HIS A 240 9.73 0.27 -8.41
C HIS A 240 9.37 -1.15 -8.89
N ILE A 241 8.26 -1.73 -8.41
CA ILE A 241 7.87 -3.10 -8.82
C ILE A 241 7.64 -3.21 -10.34
N ASN A 242 7.08 -2.15 -10.93
CA ASN A 242 6.89 -2.02 -12.36
C ASN A 242 8.12 -1.32 -12.97
N ALA A 243 9.05 -2.08 -13.56
CA ALA A 243 10.20 -1.47 -14.27
C ALA A 243 9.84 -1.00 -15.69
N GLY A 244 8.77 -1.55 -16.28
CA GLY A 244 8.28 -1.21 -17.63
C GLY A 244 7.33 -0.02 -17.65
N ASP A 245 6.20 -0.18 -18.36
CA ASP A 245 5.15 0.84 -18.44
C ASP A 245 4.58 1.12 -17.05
N ARG A 246 4.49 2.41 -16.73
CA ARG A 246 4.06 2.92 -15.43
C ARG A 246 3.09 4.05 -15.68
N SER A 247 2.02 4.09 -14.88
CA SER A 247 1.19 5.29 -14.84
C SER A 247 2.04 6.48 -14.38
N GLU A 248 1.58 7.68 -14.71
CA GLU A 248 2.23 8.91 -14.26
C GLU A 248 2.40 8.93 -12.73
N GLN A 249 1.38 8.50 -11.98
CA GLN A 249 1.43 8.45 -10.53
C GLN A 249 2.45 7.42 -10.02
N GLN A 250 2.57 6.26 -10.67
CA GLN A 250 3.61 5.28 -10.33
C GLN A 250 5.02 5.81 -10.62
N ARG A 251 5.19 6.63 -11.68
CA ARG A 251 6.45 7.30 -11.99
C ARG A 251 6.80 8.33 -10.93
N GLN A 252 5.85 9.18 -10.55
CA GLN A 252 6.04 10.21 -9.52
C GLN A 252 6.31 9.59 -8.14
N HIS A 253 5.56 8.55 -7.73
CA HIS A 253 5.79 7.83 -6.48
C HIS A 253 7.18 7.18 -6.47
N GLY A 254 7.52 6.48 -7.56
CA GLY A 254 8.85 5.88 -7.72
C GLY A 254 9.97 6.92 -7.64
N ALA A 255 9.80 8.09 -8.25
CA ALA A 255 10.78 9.17 -8.18
C ALA A 255 10.94 9.72 -6.76
N ALA A 256 9.83 9.96 -6.05
CA ALA A 256 9.86 10.39 -4.65
C ALA A 256 10.54 9.35 -3.76
N MET A 257 10.24 8.07 -3.95
CA MET A 257 10.83 6.98 -3.17
C MET A 257 12.32 6.76 -3.47
N TRP A 258 12.73 6.93 -4.74
CA TRP A 258 14.15 6.93 -5.09
C TRP A 258 14.87 8.10 -4.42
N ALA A 259 14.31 9.32 -4.48
CA ALA A 259 14.87 10.51 -3.86
C ALA A 259 14.95 10.44 -2.33
N TYR A 260 13.98 9.78 -1.69
CA TYR A 260 13.95 9.63 -0.24
C TYR A 260 15.08 8.74 0.29
N ALA A 261 15.54 7.78 -0.52
CA ALA A 261 16.60 6.80 -0.17
C ALA A 261 16.37 6.02 1.14
N GLY A 262 15.16 6.06 1.69
CA GLY A 262 14.76 5.32 2.89
C GLY A 262 14.20 3.94 2.58
N GLN A 263 13.89 3.17 3.64
CA GLN A 263 13.25 1.87 3.49
C GLN A 263 11.78 2.03 3.08
N SER A 264 11.43 1.51 1.90
CA SER A 264 10.07 1.49 1.36
C SER A 264 9.23 0.30 1.82
N ALA A 265 9.88 -0.69 2.45
CA ALA A 265 9.22 -1.84 3.05
C ALA A 265 9.87 -2.18 4.39
N ARG A 266 9.05 -2.51 5.39
CA ARG A 266 9.47 -2.97 6.72
C ARG A 266 8.78 -4.30 6.97
N LEU A 267 9.54 -5.31 7.36
CA LEU A 267 9.00 -6.64 7.60
C LEU A 267 9.19 -6.93 9.09
N GLY A 268 8.13 -6.73 9.87
CA GLY A 268 8.10 -7.10 11.29
C GLY A 268 7.87 -8.60 11.41
N GLY A 269 8.69 -9.31 12.17
CA GLY A 269 8.51 -10.73 12.47
C GLY A 269 8.77 -11.74 11.32
N LEU A 270 8.66 -11.35 10.04
CA LEU A 270 9.02 -12.19 8.86
C LEU A 270 10.52 -12.57 8.73
N SER A 271 11.32 -12.35 9.79
CA SER A 271 12.77 -12.43 9.80
C SER A 271 13.33 -13.72 10.43
N SER A 272 12.55 -14.51 11.17
CA SER A 272 13.08 -15.67 11.92
C SER A 272 12.77 -17.04 11.31
N SER A 273 11.74 -17.17 10.46
CA SER A 273 11.30 -18.47 9.93
C SER A 273 11.26 -18.57 8.40
N ALA A 274 11.44 -17.46 7.69
CA ALA A 274 11.56 -17.50 6.23
C ALA A 274 12.95 -17.99 5.85
N SER A 275 13.09 -19.31 5.66
CA SER A 275 14.12 -19.87 4.78
C SER A 275 14.26 -18.96 3.55
N ALA A 276 15.50 -18.66 3.14
CA ALA A 276 15.77 -17.76 2.03
C ALA A 276 14.76 -18.01 0.91
N PRO A 277 14.10 -16.97 0.36
CA PRO A 277 13.14 -17.18 -0.71
C PRO A 277 13.82 -18.05 -1.76
N PRO A 278 13.12 -19.07 -2.31
CA PRO A 278 13.72 -19.90 -3.36
C PRO A 278 14.31 -18.96 -4.40
N SER A 279 15.53 -19.26 -4.84
CA SER A 279 16.19 -18.49 -5.89
C SER A 279 15.17 -18.17 -6.97
N PRO A 280 15.08 -16.92 -7.44
CA PRO A 280 14.19 -16.61 -8.56
C PRO A 280 14.44 -17.67 -9.64
N PRO A 281 13.38 -18.21 -10.26
CA PRO A 281 13.54 -19.26 -11.25
C PRO A 281 14.63 -18.84 -12.21
N GLU A 282 15.64 -19.71 -12.39
CA GLU A 282 16.69 -19.41 -13.36
C GLU A 282 16.00 -19.06 -14.68
N PRO A 283 16.43 -17.96 -15.35
CA PRO A 283 15.82 -17.58 -16.60
C PRO A 283 15.90 -18.79 -17.51
N ASP A 284 14.74 -19.30 -17.92
CA ASP A 284 14.65 -20.39 -18.88
C ASP A 284 15.55 -20.02 -20.07
N THR A 285 16.64 -20.78 -20.22
CA THR A 285 17.64 -20.53 -21.25
C THR A 285 17.19 -21.06 -22.61
N SER A 286 15.98 -21.60 -22.72
CA SER A 286 15.34 -21.77 -24.02
C SER A 286 15.06 -20.39 -24.63
N GLU A 287 15.56 -20.19 -25.84
CA GLU A 287 15.63 -18.90 -26.55
C GLU A 287 14.29 -18.14 -26.65
N PRO A 288 14.34 -16.80 -26.83
CA PRO A 288 13.32 -15.91 -26.32
C PRO A 288 12.13 -15.74 -27.28
N ASN A 289 10.92 -16.01 -26.77
CA ASN A 289 9.72 -15.39 -27.33
C ASN A 289 9.41 -14.10 -26.57
N SER A 290 9.70 -12.98 -27.23
CA SER A 290 9.17 -11.62 -27.01
C SER A 290 9.41 -10.94 -25.64
N PRO A 291 10.08 -9.77 -25.60
CA PRO A 291 10.19 -8.95 -24.40
C PRO A 291 8.82 -8.32 -24.09
N GLY A 292 8.02 -8.95 -23.23
CA GLY A 292 6.73 -8.38 -22.82
C GLY A 292 5.89 -9.15 -21.80
N SER A 293 6.21 -10.41 -21.47
CA SER A 293 5.25 -11.26 -20.75
C SER A 293 5.07 -10.90 -19.27
N ASN A 294 6.16 -10.71 -18.50
CA ASN A 294 6.03 -10.51 -17.04
C ASN A 294 5.41 -9.17 -16.66
N SER A 295 5.57 -8.12 -17.46
CA SER A 295 4.95 -6.81 -17.19
C SER A 295 3.44 -6.85 -17.43
N ARG A 296 2.99 -7.54 -18.48
CA ARG A 296 1.56 -7.70 -18.81
C ARG A 296 0.81 -8.56 -17.80
N GLU A 297 1.48 -9.56 -17.23
CA GLU A 297 0.89 -10.45 -16.21
C GLU A 297 0.64 -9.70 -14.90
N ILE A 298 1.60 -8.89 -14.43
CA ILE A 298 1.44 -8.01 -13.25
C ILE A 298 0.34 -6.94 -13.48
N GLU A 299 0.18 -6.44 -14.71
CA GLU A 299 -0.87 -5.47 -15.04
C GLU A 299 -2.27 -6.07 -15.04
N ARG A 300 -2.44 -7.29 -15.58
CA ARG A 300 -3.70 -8.03 -15.51
C ARG A 300 -4.08 -8.36 -14.06
N GLU A 301 -3.11 -8.75 -13.25
CA GLU A 301 -3.31 -9.00 -11.83
C GLU A 301 -3.79 -7.77 -11.06
N LYS A 302 -3.38 -6.56 -11.47
CA LYS A 302 -3.80 -5.30 -10.86
C LYS A 302 -5.24 -4.92 -11.22
N SER A 303 -5.64 -5.07 -12.49
CA SER A 303 -7.04 -4.85 -12.87
C SER A 303 -7.97 -5.80 -12.14
N ASP A 304 -7.55 -7.06 -11.97
CA ASP A 304 -8.36 -8.10 -11.35
C ASP A 304 -8.40 -7.95 -9.82
N ALA A 305 -7.31 -7.52 -9.18
CA ALA A 305 -7.29 -7.19 -7.75
C ALA A 305 -8.16 -5.96 -7.40
N ASN A 306 -8.11 -4.91 -8.23
CA ASN A 306 -8.97 -3.73 -8.03
C ASN A 306 -10.45 -4.03 -8.36
N SER A 307 -10.71 -4.88 -9.35
CA SER A 307 -12.06 -5.29 -9.75
C SER A 307 -12.71 -6.25 -8.74
N SER A 308 -11.98 -7.25 -8.23
CA SER A 308 -12.48 -8.19 -7.21
C SER A 308 -12.85 -7.50 -5.90
N PHE A 309 -12.14 -6.43 -5.52
CA PHE A 309 -12.49 -5.58 -4.38
C PHE A 309 -13.74 -4.71 -4.63
N ALA A 310 -14.05 -4.40 -5.89
CA ALA A 310 -15.29 -3.72 -6.27
C ALA A 310 -16.48 -4.69 -6.36
N PHE A 311 -16.28 -5.93 -6.82
CA PHE A 311 -17.32 -6.93 -7.09
C PHE A 311 -17.97 -7.50 -5.82
N LYS A 312 -17.23 -7.58 -4.70
CA LYS A 312 -17.76 -8.15 -3.44
C LYS A 312 -18.74 -7.22 -2.70
N LYS A 313 -18.82 -5.95 -3.10
CA LYS A 313 -19.71 -4.94 -2.49
C LYS A 313 -21.20 -5.16 -2.79
N GLU A 314 -21.55 -5.90 -3.85
CA GLU A 314 -22.95 -6.25 -4.15
C GLU A 314 -23.49 -7.41 -3.32
N SER A 315 -22.66 -8.40 -2.95
CA SER A 315 -23.12 -9.56 -2.15
C SER A 315 -23.38 -9.23 -0.68
N GLN A 316 -22.59 -8.35 -0.05
CA GLN A 316 -22.83 -7.96 1.35
C GLN A 316 -24.02 -7.00 1.53
N LYS A 317 -24.42 -6.27 0.47
CA LYS A 317 -25.64 -5.43 0.51
C LYS A 317 -26.93 -6.28 0.45
N ALA A 318 -26.88 -7.49 -0.09
CA ALA A 318 -28.03 -8.38 -0.22
C ALA A 318 -28.42 -9.09 1.10
N HIS A 319 -27.55 -9.12 2.11
CA HIS A 319 -27.84 -9.75 3.41
C HIS A 319 -28.40 -8.80 4.48
N ALA A 320 -28.35 -7.48 4.26
CA ALA A 320 -28.85 -6.49 5.22
C ALA A 320 -30.30 -6.02 4.97
N ASP A 321 -30.93 -6.42 3.87
CA ASP A 321 -32.27 -5.93 3.45
C ASP A 321 -33.38 -7.00 3.52
N GLY A 322 -33.11 -8.10 4.23
CA GLY A 322 -33.98 -9.28 4.28
C GLY A 322 -34.65 -9.49 5.63
N GLY A 323 -35.59 -8.63 6.03
CA GLY A 323 -36.50 -8.98 7.14
C GLY A 323 -37.31 -7.84 7.74
N GLU A 324 -38.53 -7.63 7.24
CA GLU A 324 -39.75 -7.66 8.07
C GLU A 324 -41.01 -7.54 7.17
N ARG A 325 -41.62 -8.70 6.88
CA ARG A 325 -43.03 -8.77 6.50
C ARG A 325 -43.82 -9.10 7.76
N SER A 326 -44.62 -8.16 8.26
CA SER A 326 -45.72 -8.50 9.18
C SER A 326 -47.00 -8.81 8.39
N PRO A 327 -47.77 -9.85 8.78
CA PRO A 327 -49.02 -10.19 8.13
C PRO A 327 -50.17 -9.31 8.64
N GLY A 328 -51.18 -9.13 7.79
CA GLY A 328 -52.24 -8.16 8.01
C GLY A 328 -53.49 -8.62 8.79
N ARG A 329 -54.33 -7.59 8.99
CA ARG A 329 -55.80 -7.52 9.19
C ARG A 329 -56.42 -8.07 10.48
N LYS A 330 -57.25 -7.21 11.12
CA LYS A 330 -58.75 -7.23 11.18
C LYS A 330 -59.23 -5.93 11.84
N ASP A 331 -59.99 -5.10 11.14
CA ASP A 331 -61.47 -4.94 11.20
C ASP A 331 -61.96 -3.99 12.32
N GLY A 332 -62.44 -2.80 11.90
CA GLY A 332 -63.69 -2.17 12.34
C GLY A 332 -63.85 -1.66 13.78
N GLU A 333 -63.76 -0.33 13.95
CA GLU A 333 -64.57 0.42 14.92
C GLU A 333 -64.77 1.88 14.46
N PRO A 334 -66.00 2.44 14.52
CA PRO A 334 -66.26 3.83 14.15
C PRO A 334 -65.99 4.80 15.32
N PRO A 335 -65.74 6.09 15.04
CA PRO A 335 -65.46 7.07 16.10
C PRO A 335 -66.72 7.43 16.90
N PRO A 336 -66.57 7.79 18.20
CA PRO A 336 -67.68 8.27 19.03
C PRO A 336 -68.06 9.72 18.66
N PRO A 337 -69.31 10.13 18.95
CA PRO A 337 -69.76 11.49 18.67
C PRO A 337 -69.27 12.47 19.74
N GLY A 338 -68.78 13.62 19.30
CA GLY A 338 -68.42 14.77 20.13
C GLY A 338 -68.11 15.97 19.27
#